data_AF-A0AAD1UEP2-F1
#
_entry.id   AF-A0AAD1UEP2-F1
#
_cell.length_a   1.000
_cell.length_b   1.000
_cell.length_c   1.000
_cell.angle_alpha   90.00
_cell.angle_beta   90.00
_cell.angle_gamma   90.00
#
_symmetry.space_group_name_H-M   'P 1'
#
loop_
_entity.id
_entity.type
_entity.pdbx_description
1 polymer ?
#
loop_
_entity_poly.entity_id
_entity_poly.type
_entity_poly.pdbx_seq_one_letter_code
_entity_poly.pdbx_strand_id
1 'polypeptide(L)'
;MDSKMKAPFGKWNKRPVENTNCMIKSLIKFVEMKEEGKSSKKISNKKDKYVSRMAEIVTGKSSKCPNTFTNMLEIVSESAKYPSQLLKIYSNLSVFAKETISLLLLILNEFMGLEADPNPLSMSLAPMGDDFIDEILAKPTYKKLLGIFARQPETNQCLLRQEVLQKLAEGVTSEGEAWMEILEQVFISEQHQDVISRYIGDNYADVMGLFKGILKHESKGIQVRGLILLSELLNRCGSVKDFTEKYLEDRENLDLVICLITDESADVKDSAFELLIIYLYTPKDMKSDEVNGLIEENCENLITIIEKDLEVVKEEKQIKQRKEAIEWLTQIHQNM
;
A
#
# COMPACT_ATOMS: atom_id res chain seq x y z
N MET A 1 -22.51 5.66 -55.20
CA MET A 1 -22.62 4.19 -55.15
C MET A 1 -21.39 3.67 -54.41
N ASP A 2 -21.45 3.61 -53.08
CA ASP A 2 -20.40 2.96 -52.29
C ASP A 2 -20.82 1.51 -52.00
N SER A 3 -20.25 0.61 -52.79
CA SER A 3 -20.31 -0.83 -52.57
C SER A 3 -19.53 -1.18 -51.30
N LYS A 4 -20.21 -1.16 -50.14
CA LYS A 4 -19.69 -1.78 -48.92
C LYS A 4 -19.74 -3.29 -49.09
N MET A 5 -18.66 -3.86 -49.66
CA MET A 5 -18.40 -5.30 -49.60
C MET A 5 -18.46 -5.74 -48.14
N LYS A 6 -19.51 -6.50 -47.78
CA LYS A 6 -19.58 -7.20 -46.50
C LYS A 6 -18.44 -8.22 -46.48
N ALA A 7 -17.44 -8.00 -45.63
CA ALA A 7 -16.34 -8.94 -45.44
C ALA A 7 -16.92 -10.33 -45.08
N PRO A 8 -16.54 -11.41 -45.79
CA PRO A 8 -17.29 -12.66 -45.74
C PRO A 8 -17.20 -13.38 -44.39
N PHE A 9 -16.22 -13.13 -43.52
CA PHE A 9 -16.19 -13.70 -42.17
C PHE A 9 -15.47 -12.80 -41.15
N GLY A 10 -16.19 -12.47 -40.06
CA GLY A 10 -15.68 -11.79 -38.87
C GLY A 10 -15.68 -10.26 -38.93
N LYS A 11 -16.25 -9.60 -37.91
CA LYS A 11 -16.10 -8.14 -37.73
C LYS A 11 -14.60 -7.81 -37.66
N TRP A 12 -14.11 -7.03 -38.62
CA TRP A 12 -12.68 -6.76 -38.81
C TRP A 12 -12.03 -6.07 -37.59
N ASN A 13 -12.80 -5.28 -36.85
CA ASN A 13 -12.37 -4.60 -35.64
C ASN A 13 -13.40 -4.86 -34.53
N LYS A 14 -13.02 -5.67 -33.53
CA LYS A 14 -13.84 -5.81 -32.33
C LYS A 14 -13.78 -4.51 -31.53
N ARG A 15 -14.93 -4.05 -31.07
CA ARG A 15 -15.02 -2.89 -30.17
C ARG A 15 -14.34 -3.18 -28.83
N PRO A 16 -13.93 -2.16 -28.06
CA PRO A 16 -13.29 -2.33 -26.75
C PRO A 16 -14.09 -3.30 -25.85
N VAL A 17 -15.40 -3.03 -25.70
CA VAL A 17 -16.39 -3.87 -24.99
C VAL A 17 -16.42 -5.34 -25.46
N GLU A 18 -16.32 -5.59 -26.77
CA GLU A 18 -16.34 -6.96 -27.31
C GLU A 18 -15.04 -7.72 -26.98
N ASN A 19 -13.89 -7.01 -26.91
CA ASN A 19 -12.62 -7.61 -26.49
C ASN A 19 -12.65 -7.97 -25.00
N THR A 20 -13.13 -7.06 -24.14
CA THR A 20 -13.30 -7.29 -22.68
C THR A 20 -14.18 -8.51 -22.42
N ASN A 21 -15.37 -8.54 -23.02
CA ASN A 21 -16.30 -9.66 -22.89
C ASN A 21 -15.70 -11.00 -23.32
N CYS A 22 -14.94 -10.99 -24.41
CA CYS A 22 -14.29 -12.21 -24.89
C CYS A 22 -13.16 -12.67 -23.97
N MET A 23 -12.39 -11.73 -23.41
CA MET A 23 -11.33 -12.01 -22.46
C MET A 23 -11.90 -12.65 -21.19
N ILE A 24 -12.82 -11.98 -20.50
CA ILE A 24 -13.43 -12.45 -19.24
C ILE A 24 -14.07 -13.83 -19.44
N LYS A 25 -14.90 -14.00 -20.48
CA LYS A 25 -15.54 -15.30 -20.78
C LYS A 25 -14.54 -16.41 -21.10
N SER A 26 -13.39 -16.09 -21.69
CA SER A 26 -12.35 -17.09 -21.97
C SER A 26 -11.51 -17.45 -20.75
N LEU A 27 -11.26 -16.48 -19.87
CA LEU A 27 -10.55 -16.67 -18.61
C LEU A 27 -11.38 -17.49 -17.63
N ILE A 28 -12.65 -17.13 -17.40
CA ILE A 28 -13.52 -17.86 -16.48
C ILE A 28 -13.68 -19.32 -16.89
N LYS A 29 -13.91 -19.56 -18.18
CA LYS A 29 -14.03 -20.93 -18.73
C LYS A 29 -12.73 -21.72 -18.59
N PHE A 30 -11.57 -21.04 -18.65
CA PHE A 30 -10.29 -21.69 -18.43
C PHE A 30 -10.11 -22.06 -16.95
N VAL A 31 -10.48 -21.19 -16.01
CA VAL A 31 -10.47 -21.48 -14.57
C VAL A 31 -11.37 -22.65 -14.24
N GLU A 32 -12.64 -22.61 -14.65
CA GLU A 32 -13.60 -23.71 -14.43
C GLU A 32 -13.09 -25.05 -14.98
N MET A 33 -12.53 -25.04 -16.19
CA MET A 33 -11.94 -26.24 -16.78
C MET A 33 -10.76 -26.77 -15.94
N LYS A 34 -9.94 -25.90 -15.35
CA LYS A 34 -8.81 -26.29 -14.50
C LYS A 34 -9.25 -26.84 -13.15
N GLU A 35 -10.27 -26.24 -12.54
CA GLU A 35 -10.92 -26.75 -11.32
C GLU A 35 -11.47 -28.17 -11.52
N GLU A 36 -12.03 -28.45 -12.70
CA GLU A 36 -12.52 -29.78 -13.08
C GLU A 36 -11.40 -30.77 -13.47
N GLY A 37 -10.11 -30.38 -13.41
CA GLY A 37 -8.98 -31.21 -13.84
C GLY A 37 -8.92 -31.46 -15.35
N LYS A 38 -9.66 -30.68 -16.16
CA LYS A 38 -9.74 -30.84 -17.62
C LYS A 38 -8.69 -29.99 -18.34
N SER A 39 -8.44 -30.34 -19.59
CA SER A 39 -7.60 -29.55 -20.49
C SER A 39 -8.22 -29.40 -21.87
N SER A 40 -8.06 -28.22 -22.48
CA SER A 40 -8.54 -27.93 -23.83
C SER A 40 -7.63 -26.92 -24.50
N LYS A 41 -6.92 -27.37 -25.53
CA LYS A 41 -6.05 -26.51 -26.35
C LYS A 41 -6.82 -25.33 -26.95
N LYS A 42 -8.09 -25.54 -27.33
CA LYS A 42 -8.97 -24.48 -27.86
C LYS A 42 -9.25 -23.38 -26.83
N ILE A 43 -9.53 -23.75 -25.58
CA ILE A 43 -9.82 -22.79 -24.50
C ILE A 43 -8.53 -22.05 -24.12
N SER A 44 -7.40 -22.78 -23.98
CA SER A 44 -6.09 -22.18 -23.70
C SER A 44 -5.71 -21.14 -24.75
N ASN A 45 -5.71 -21.52 -26.04
CA ASN A 45 -5.37 -20.61 -27.13
C ASN A 45 -6.29 -19.38 -27.18
N LYS A 46 -7.58 -19.56 -26.85
CA LYS A 46 -8.55 -18.46 -26.83
C LYS A 46 -8.23 -17.48 -25.69
N LYS A 47 -7.96 -17.99 -24.49
CA LYS A 47 -7.51 -17.19 -23.34
C LYS A 47 -6.27 -16.39 -23.71
N ASP A 48 -5.20 -17.06 -24.14
CA ASP A 48 -3.92 -16.42 -24.45
C ASP A 48 -4.08 -15.30 -25.46
N LYS A 49 -4.83 -15.57 -26.55
CA LYS A 49 -5.14 -14.58 -27.58
C LYS A 49 -5.81 -13.33 -27.02
N TYR A 50 -6.79 -13.45 -26.12
CA TYR A 50 -7.52 -12.28 -25.60
C TYR A 50 -6.77 -11.57 -24.49
N VAL A 51 -6.00 -12.28 -23.66
CA VAL A 51 -5.12 -11.65 -22.66
C VAL A 51 -4.03 -10.84 -23.36
N SER A 52 -3.29 -11.42 -24.32
CA SER A 52 -2.26 -10.69 -25.06
C SER A 52 -2.82 -9.49 -25.80
N ARG A 53 -4.01 -9.64 -26.42
CA ARG A 53 -4.68 -8.51 -27.08
C ARG A 53 -5.06 -7.41 -26.10
N MET A 54 -5.61 -7.75 -24.94
CA MET A 54 -5.97 -6.73 -23.95
C MET A 54 -4.70 -6.03 -23.43
N ALA A 55 -3.63 -6.78 -23.19
CA ALA A 55 -2.33 -6.22 -22.84
C ALA A 55 -1.80 -5.25 -23.92
N GLU A 56 -1.93 -5.59 -25.21
CA GLU A 56 -1.59 -4.68 -26.31
C GLU A 56 -2.45 -3.42 -26.32
N ILE A 57 -3.75 -3.52 -25.98
CA ILE A 57 -4.65 -2.37 -25.91
C ILE A 57 -4.21 -1.44 -24.78
N VAL A 58 -4.08 -1.96 -23.55
CA VAL A 58 -3.74 -1.13 -22.38
C VAL A 58 -2.32 -0.57 -22.43
N THR A 59 -1.41 -1.18 -23.21
CA THR A 59 -0.06 -0.65 -23.44
C THR A 59 0.06 0.23 -24.68
N GLY A 60 -1.05 0.52 -25.38
CA GLY A 60 -1.06 1.36 -26.58
C GLY A 60 -0.42 0.72 -27.82
N LYS A 61 -0.04 -0.56 -27.76
CA LYS A 61 0.53 -1.32 -28.89
C LYS A 61 -0.52 -1.75 -29.92
N SER A 62 -1.81 -1.70 -29.56
CA SER A 62 -2.89 -2.09 -30.47
C SER A 62 -3.26 -0.96 -31.45
N SER A 63 -2.96 -1.16 -32.73
CA SER A 63 -3.42 -0.24 -33.79
C SER A 63 -4.92 -0.29 -34.05
N LYS A 64 -5.61 -1.36 -33.61
CA LYS A 64 -7.04 -1.58 -33.89
C LYS A 64 -7.97 -1.03 -32.82
N CYS A 65 -7.47 -0.85 -31.61
CA CYS A 65 -8.20 -0.32 -30.47
C CYS A 65 -7.20 0.55 -29.68
N PRO A 66 -7.05 1.83 -30.08
CA PRO A 66 -6.07 2.72 -29.47
C PRO A 66 -6.29 2.88 -27.96
N ASN A 67 -5.21 3.07 -27.20
CA ASN A 67 -5.27 3.43 -25.79
C ASN A 67 -5.66 4.90 -25.63
N THR A 68 -6.94 5.21 -25.86
CA THR A 68 -7.54 6.49 -25.53
C THR A 68 -8.34 6.35 -24.24
N PHE A 69 -8.46 7.44 -23.47
CA PHE A 69 -9.27 7.48 -22.26
C PHE A 69 -10.69 6.93 -22.49
N THR A 70 -11.35 7.33 -23.58
CA THR A 70 -12.69 6.83 -23.94
C THR A 70 -12.74 5.31 -24.10
N ASN A 71 -11.78 4.71 -24.82
CA ASN A 71 -11.74 3.26 -25.02
C ASN A 71 -11.44 2.52 -23.71
N MET A 72 -10.53 3.06 -22.89
CA MET A 72 -10.20 2.48 -21.59
C MET A 72 -11.38 2.56 -20.63
N LEU A 73 -12.09 3.69 -20.59
CA LEU A 73 -13.30 3.84 -19.79
C LEU A 73 -14.40 2.86 -20.21
N GLU A 74 -14.60 2.63 -21.51
CA GLU A 74 -15.52 1.59 -22.00
C GLU A 74 -15.10 0.19 -21.56
N ILE A 75 -13.80 -0.13 -21.59
CA ILE A 75 -13.26 -1.42 -21.16
C ILE A 75 -13.44 -1.63 -19.66
N VAL A 76 -13.09 -0.64 -18.86
CA VAL A 76 -13.20 -0.65 -17.39
C VAL A 76 -14.67 -0.76 -16.98
N SER A 77 -15.55 0.05 -17.58
CA SER A 77 -17.00 0.02 -17.34
C SER A 77 -17.63 -1.32 -17.74
N GLU A 78 -17.16 -1.96 -18.81
CA GLU A 78 -17.62 -3.30 -19.18
C GLU A 78 -17.09 -4.37 -18.21
N SER A 79 -15.85 -4.24 -17.75
CA SER A 79 -15.25 -5.17 -16.77
C SER A 79 -16.01 -5.12 -15.43
N ALA A 80 -16.42 -3.91 -15.01
CA ALA A 80 -17.20 -3.67 -13.80
C ALA A 80 -18.57 -4.39 -13.75
N LYS A 81 -19.07 -4.90 -14.90
CA LYS A 81 -20.29 -5.71 -14.96
C LYS A 81 -20.09 -7.16 -14.52
N TYR A 82 -18.85 -7.59 -14.32
CA TYR A 82 -18.49 -8.98 -14.02
C TYR A 82 -17.60 -9.12 -12.76
N PRO A 83 -17.93 -8.47 -11.62
CA PRO A 83 -17.05 -8.44 -10.45
C PRO A 83 -16.79 -9.86 -9.92
N SER A 84 -17.83 -10.69 -9.78
CA SER A 84 -17.68 -12.08 -9.31
C SER A 84 -16.74 -12.94 -10.19
N GLN A 85 -16.82 -12.79 -11.51
CA GLN A 85 -15.96 -13.53 -12.43
C GLN A 85 -14.52 -13.03 -12.37
N LEU A 86 -14.32 -11.72 -12.23
CA LEU A 86 -13.00 -11.14 -12.06
C LEU A 86 -12.37 -11.60 -10.75
N LEU A 87 -13.09 -11.52 -9.63
CA LEU A 87 -12.63 -12.06 -8.35
C LEU A 87 -12.26 -13.53 -8.45
N LYS A 88 -13.10 -14.37 -9.08
CA LYS A 88 -12.78 -15.79 -9.32
C LYS A 88 -11.52 -15.99 -10.18
N ILE A 89 -11.32 -15.17 -11.21
CA ILE A 89 -10.10 -15.22 -12.04
C ILE A 89 -8.86 -14.88 -11.21
N TYR A 90 -8.90 -13.82 -10.41
CA TYR A 90 -7.76 -13.34 -9.63
C TYR A 90 -7.47 -14.21 -8.38
N SER A 91 -8.49 -14.86 -7.82
CA SER A 91 -8.37 -15.89 -6.78
C SER A 91 -7.59 -17.12 -7.28
N ASN A 92 -7.73 -17.43 -8.56
CA ASN A 92 -7.18 -18.62 -9.20
C ASN A 92 -5.95 -18.32 -10.07
N LEU A 93 -5.18 -17.27 -9.79
CA LEU A 93 -4.01 -16.93 -10.63
C LEU A 93 -3.00 -18.09 -10.76
N SER A 94 -2.95 -19.00 -9.77
CA SER A 94 -2.04 -20.16 -9.79
C SER A 94 -2.33 -21.17 -10.90
N VAL A 95 -3.52 -21.17 -11.49
CA VAL A 95 -3.85 -22.09 -12.60
C VAL A 95 -3.30 -21.61 -13.95
N PHE A 96 -2.76 -20.39 -14.01
CA PHE A 96 -2.22 -19.79 -15.22
C PHE A 96 -0.68 -19.89 -15.26
N ALA A 97 -0.12 -19.87 -16.48
CA ALA A 97 1.32 -19.73 -16.66
C ALA A 97 1.81 -18.37 -16.17
N LYS A 98 3.06 -18.29 -15.70
CA LYS A 98 3.69 -17.08 -15.15
C LYS A 98 3.57 -15.87 -16.07
N GLU A 99 3.76 -16.07 -17.37
CA GLU A 99 3.65 -15.00 -18.38
C GLU A 99 2.22 -14.48 -18.48
N THR A 100 1.21 -15.36 -18.36
CA THR A 100 -0.19 -14.94 -18.32
C THR A 100 -0.49 -14.15 -17.04
N ILE A 101 0.02 -14.59 -15.89
CA ILE A 101 -0.17 -13.89 -14.61
C ILE A 101 0.37 -12.45 -14.73
N SER A 102 1.59 -12.28 -15.26
CA SER A 102 2.18 -10.95 -15.49
C SER A 102 1.30 -10.06 -16.36
N LEU A 103 0.72 -10.59 -17.43
CA LEU A 103 -0.19 -9.83 -18.29
C LEU A 103 -1.52 -9.50 -17.60
N LEU A 104 -2.07 -10.42 -16.80
CA LEU A 104 -3.32 -10.20 -16.06
C LEU A 104 -3.16 -9.12 -14.97
N LEU A 105 -2.01 -9.11 -14.28
CA LEU A 105 -1.68 -8.08 -13.30
C LEU A 105 -1.43 -6.72 -13.97
N LEU A 106 -0.76 -6.69 -15.12
CA LEU A 106 -0.62 -5.48 -15.93
C LEU A 106 -1.99 -4.93 -16.33
N ILE A 107 -2.86 -5.78 -16.88
CA ILE A 107 -4.21 -5.35 -17.30
C ILE A 107 -5.00 -4.79 -16.12
N LEU A 108 -4.98 -5.47 -14.97
CA LEU A 108 -5.69 -4.97 -13.79
C LEU A 108 -5.11 -3.65 -13.29
N ASN A 109 -3.77 -3.51 -13.28
CA ASN A 109 -3.10 -2.28 -12.90
C ASN A 109 -3.56 -1.10 -13.75
N GLU A 110 -3.61 -1.27 -15.08
CA GLU A 110 -4.07 -0.22 -15.99
C GLU A 110 -5.57 0.08 -15.85
N PHE A 111 -6.39 -0.92 -15.51
CA PHE A 111 -7.81 -0.72 -15.29
C PHE A 111 -8.09 0.04 -14.00
N MET A 112 -7.42 -0.36 -12.92
CA MET A 112 -7.56 0.26 -11.60
C MET A 112 -6.91 1.64 -11.58
N GLY A 113 -5.79 1.85 -12.27
CA GLY A 113 -5.10 3.13 -12.37
C GLY A 113 -5.73 4.13 -13.35
N LEU A 114 -6.86 3.82 -13.97
CA LEU A 114 -7.56 4.77 -14.84
C LEU A 114 -8.12 5.92 -13.99
N GLU A 115 -7.74 7.16 -14.32
CA GLU A 115 -8.19 8.42 -13.69
C GLU A 115 -9.67 8.73 -13.99
N ALA A 116 -10.56 7.83 -13.58
CA ALA A 116 -12.00 8.03 -13.56
C ALA A 116 -12.43 8.20 -12.10
N ASP A 117 -13.24 9.21 -11.81
CA ASP A 117 -13.72 9.51 -10.46
C ASP A 117 -15.26 9.38 -10.39
N PRO A 118 -15.80 8.34 -9.74
CA PRO A 118 -15.09 7.17 -9.19
C PRO A 118 -14.67 6.17 -10.28
N ASN A 119 -13.68 5.32 -9.99
CA ASN A 119 -13.24 4.28 -10.93
C ASN A 119 -14.31 3.16 -10.98
N PRO A 120 -14.96 2.89 -12.14
CA PRO A 120 -16.09 1.96 -12.19
C PRO A 120 -15.73 0.54 -11.76
N LEU A 121 -14.50 0.09 -12.09
CA LEU A 121 -14.05 -1.24 -11.71
C LEU A 121 -13.75 -1.31 -10.22
N SER A 122 -13.05 -0.30 -9.68
CA SER A 122 -12.79 -0.21 -8.23
C SER A 122 -14.08 -0.27 -7.42
N MET A 123 -15.07 0.56 -7.76
CA MET A 123 -16.40 0.51 -7.12
C MET A 123 -17.05 -0.87 -7.18
N SER A 124 -16.96 -1.56 -8.33
CA SER A 124 -17.57 -2.87 -8.50
C SER A 124 -16.86 -3.97 -7.72
N LEU A 125 -15.55 -3.82 -7.51
CA LEU A 125 -14.72 -4.75 -6.77
C LEU A 125 -14.69 -4.42 -5.28
N ALA A 126 -15.00 -3.19 -4.87
CA ALA A 126 -15.03 -2.75 -3.48
C ALA A 126 -15.77 -3.68 -2.52
N PRO A 127 -16.91 -4.31 -2.86
CA PRO A 127 -17.55 -5.32 -2.02
C PRO A 127 -16.82 -6.67 -2.11
N MET A 128 -15.49 -6.68 -1.95
CA MET A 128 -14.72 -7.92 -1.94
C MET A 128 -15.23 -8.80 -0.80
N GLY A 129 -15.55 -10.05 -1.11
CA GLY A 129 -15.84 -11.02 -0.06
C GLY A 129 -14.58 -11.27 0.78
N ASP A 130 -14.78 -11.56 2.06
CA ASP A 130 -13.72 -11.93 3.01
C ASP A 130 -12.87 -13.07 2.44
N ASP A 131 -13.52 -14.05 1.83
CA ASP A 131 -12.91 -15.19 1.14
C ASP A 131 -11.84 -14.77 0.11
N PHE A 132 -12.10 -13.69 -0.64
CA PHE A 132 -11.16 -13.22 -1.67
C PHE A 132 -9.90 -12.62 -1.05
N ILE A 133 -10.08 -11.77 -0.04
CA ILE A 133 -8.96 -11.14 0.65
C ILE A 133 -8.13 -12.20 1.37
N ASP A 134 -8.78 -13.15 2.05
CA ASP A 134 -8.11 -14.26 2.71
C ASP A 134 -7.32 -15.13 1.74
N GLU A 135 -7.90 -15.44 0.57
CA GLU A 135 -7.22 -16.21 -0.46
C GLU A 135 -6.00 -15.48 -1.03
N ILE A 136 -6.08 -14.16 -1.16
CA ILE A 136 -4.95 -13.33 -1.61
C ILE A 136 -3.85 -13.29 -0.55
N LEU A 137 -4.21 -13.05 0.70
CA LEU A 137 -3.25 -12.98 1.80
C LEU A 137 -2.53 -14.31 2.00
N ALA A 138 -3.21 -15.43 1.77
CA ALA A 138 -2.62 -16.77 1.90
C ALA A 138 -1.60 -17.14 0.80
N LYS A 139 -1.49 -16.36 -0.28
CA LYS A 139 -0.68 -16.71 -1.45
C LYS A 139 0.36 -15.62 -1.75
N PRO A 140 1.66 -15.85 -1.48
CA PRO A 140 2.72 -14.86 -1.73
C PRO A 140 2.79 -14.34 -3.17
N THR A 141 2.33 -15.13 -4.15
CA THR A 141 2.26 -14.72 -5.56
C THR A 141 1.31 -13.54 -5.79
N TYR A 142 0.37 -13.29 -4.86
CA TYR A 142 -0.70 -12.30 -5.03
C TYR A 142 -0.40 -10.97 -4.32
N LYS A 143 0.81 -10.79 -3.77
CA LYS A 143 1.25 -9.50 -3.17
C LYS A 143 1.06 -8.31 -4.11
N LYS A 144 1.40 -8.48 -5.39
CA LYS A 144 1.17 -7.43 -6.42
C LYS A 144 -0.30 -7.08 -6.58
N LEU A 145 -1.19 -8.04 -6.37
CA LEU A 145 -2.63 -7.82 -6.45
C LEU A 145 -3.11 -6.94 -5.29
N LEU A 146 -2.61 -7.18 -4.07
CA LEU A 146 -2.88 -6.31 -2.92
C LEU A 146 -2.44 -4.87 -3.17
N GLY A 147 -1.22 -4.66 -3.70
CA GLY A 147 -0.76 -3.30 -4.04
C GLY A 147 -1.55 -2.63 -5.15
N ILE A 148 -2.18 -3.39 -6.06
CA ILE A 148 -3.13 -2.81 -7.03
C ILE A 148 -4.41 -2.36 -6.31
N PHE A 149 -4.93 -3.14 -5.37
CA PHE A 149 -6.13 -2.81 -4.60
C PHE A 149 -5.92 -1.69 -3.56
N ALA A 150 -4.74 -1.64 -2.92
CA ALA A 150 -4.41 -0.60 -1.95
C ALA A 150 -4.36 0.81 -2.56
N ARG A 151 -4.08 0.90 -3.87
CA ARG A 151 -4.01 2.17 -4.59
C ARG A 151 -5.36 2.79 -4.91
N GLN A 152 -6.47 2.06 -4.79
CA GLN A 152 -7.79 2.59 -5.12
C GLN A 152 -8.65 2.79 -3.87
N PRO A 153 -9.39 3.91 -3.78
CA PRO A 153 -10.27 4.24 -2.67
C PRO A 153 -11.14 3.11 -2.16
N GLU A 154 -11.96 2.62 -3.07
CA GLU A 154 -13.10 1.80 -2.72
C GLU A 154 -12.61 0.41 -2.30
N THR A 155 -11.46 -0.01 -2.80
CA THR A 155 -10.85 -1.29 -2.47
C THR A 155 -9.86 -1.22 -1.30
N ASN A 156 -9.20 -0.08 -1.07
CA ASN A 156 -8.31 0.10 0.08
C ASN A 156 -9.06 0.03 1.41
N GLN A 157 -10.31 0.51 1.44
CA GLN A 157 -11.16 0.40 2.63
C GLN A 157 -11.31 -1.06 3.12
N CYS A 158 -11.31 -2.04 2.21
CA CYS A 158 -11.37 -3.45 2.57
C CYS A 158 -10.06 -3.99 3.15
N LEU A 159 -8.93 -3.36 2.82
CA LEU A 159 -7.61 -3.71 3.34
C LEU A 159 -7.34 -3.11 4.71
N LEU A 160 -8.07 -2.05 5.09
CA LEU A 160 -8.02 -1.43 6.41
C LEU A 160 -8.79 -2.22 7.48
N ARG A 161 -9.22 -3.46 7.24
CA ARG A 161 -9.84 -4.28 8.30
C ARG A 161 -8.79 -4.82 9.25
N GLN A 162 -9.13 -4.95 10.53
CA GLN A 162 -8.21 -5.38 11.58
C GLN A 162 -7.52 -6.71 11.23
N GLU A 163 -8.28 -7.70 10.78
CA GLU A 163 -7.77 -9.03 10.44
C GLU A 163 -6.81 -9.00 9.24
N VAL A 164 -7.04 -8.08 8.31
CA VAL A 164 -6.20 -7.89 7.13
C VAL A 164 -4.90 -7.21 7.52
N LEU A 165 -4.97 -6.13 8.31
CA LEU A 165 -3.77 -5.44 8.80
C LEU A 165 -2.90 -6.33 9.67
N GLN A 166 -3.50 -7.18 10.51
CA GLN A 166 -2.76 -8.17 11.27
C GLN A 166 -2.00 -9.12 10.35
N LYS A 167 -2.64 -9.66 9.31
CA LYS A 167 -1.98 -10.51 8.30
C LYS A 167 -0.91 -9.76 7.52
N LEU A 168 -1.11 -8.47 7.22
CA LEU A 168 -0.07 -7.64 6.61
C LEU A 168 1.14 -7.49 7.55
N ALA A 169 0.91 -7.26 8.85
CA ALA A 169 1.97 -7.17 9.85
C ALA A 169 2.75 -8.48 9.99
N GLU A 170 2.04 -9.60 10.08
CA GLU A 170 2.62 -10.94 10.08
C GLU A 170 3.43 -11.17 8.79
N GLY A 171 2.92 -10.72 7.64
CA GLY A 171 3.64 -10.75 6.37
C GLY A 171 4.92 -9.90 6.37
N VAL A 172 4.87 -8.67 6.89
CA VAL A 172 6.06 -7.80 7.02
C VAL A 172 7.11 -8.46 7.90
N THR A 173 6.70 -9.02 9.04
CA THR A 173 7.62 -9.61 10.01
C THR A 173 8.18 -10.97 9.59
N SER A 174 7.50 -11.71 8.72
CA SER A 174 7.92 -13.06 8.30
C SER A 174 8.53 -13.11 6.90
N GLU A 175 8.07 -12.26 5.99
CA GLU A 175 8.39 -12.33 4.55
C GLU A 175 8.98 -11.03 3.99
N GLY A 176 9.06 -9.97 4.79
CA GLY A 176 9.92 -8.81 4.55
C GLY A 176 9.37 -7.73 3.59
N GLU A 177 10.26 -7.15 2.79
CA GLU A 177 10.09 -5.85 2.12
C GLU A 177 8.85 -5.71 1.22
N ALA A 178 8.44 -6.78 0.55
CA ALA A 178 7.31 -6.74 -0.37
C ALA A 178 5.98 -6.52 0.36
N TRP A 179 5.85 -6.99 1.60
CA TRP A 179 4.68 -6.68 2.43
C TRP A 179 4.73 -5.27 2.98
N MET A 180 5.94 -4.76 3.27
CA MET A 180 6.11 -3.39 3.74
C MET A 180 5.65 -2.38 2.69
N GLU A 181 5.94 -2.63 1.41
CA GLU A 181 5.45 -1.79 0.30
C GLU A 181 3.92 -1.74 0.23
N ILE A 182 3.25 -2.86 0.48
CA ILE A 182 1.78 -2.91 0.50
C ILE A 182 1.24 -2.15 1.70
N LEU A 183 1.84 -2.35 2.88
CA LEU A 183 1.47 -1.66 4.11
C LEU A 183 1.58 -0.14 3.96
N GLU A 184 2.68 0.34 3.40
CA GLU A 184 2.89 1.75 3.06
C GLU A 184 1.80 2.27 2.12
N GLN A 185 1.47 1.53 1.05
CA GLN A 185 0.40 1.94 0.13
C GLN A 185 -0.97 2.03 0.83
N VAL A 186 -1.27 1.12 1.75
CA VAL A 186 -2.52 1.11 2.52
C VAL A 186 -2.62 2.35 3.41
N PHE A 187 -1.55 2.72 4.12
CA PHE A 187 -1.53 3.83 5.08
C PHE A 187 -1.23 5.20 4.47
N ILE A 188 -0.45 5.27 3.38
CA ILE A 188 0.02 6.55 2.84
C ILE A 188 -0.98 7.19 1.88
N SER A 189 -1.96 6.45 1.36
CA SER A 189 -2.86 6.93 0.31
C SER A 189 -3.53 8.28 0.63
N GLU A 190 -3.15 9.33 -0.14
CA GLU A 190 -3.68 10.69 0.02
C GLU A 190 -5.18 10.79 -0.23
N GLN A 191 -5.69 9.91 -1.09
CA GLN A 191 -7.09 9.90 -1.48
C GLN A 191 -8.02 9.44 -0.33
N HIS A 192 -7.50 8.77 0.71
CA HIS A 192 -8.30 8.13 1.79
C HIS A 192 -7.92 8.58 3.19
N GLN A 193 -7.34 9.77 3.32
CA GLN A 193 -6.86 10.26 4.62
C GLN A 193 -7.95 10.17 5.68
N ASP A 194 -9.19 10.59 5.41
CA ASP A 194 -10.28 10.53 6.40
C ASP A 194 -10.62 9.11 6.88
N VAL A 195 -10.57 8.12 5.98
CA VAL A 195 -10.88 6.72 6.30
C VAL A 195 -9.74 6.10 7.10
N ILE A 196 -8.50 6.32 6.65
CA ILE A 196 -7.29 5.84 7.33
C ILE A 196 -7.21 6.47 8.71
N SER A 197 -7.41 7.77 8.81
CA SER A 197 -7.30 8.50 10.07
C SER A 197 -8.34 8.07 11.10
N ARG A 198 -9.60 7.89 10.68
CA ARG A 198 -10.64 7.30 11.54
C ARG A 198 -10.23 5.91 12.01
N TYR A 199 -9.80 5.06 11.07
CA TYR A 199 -9.40 3.70 11.39
C TYR A 199 -8.26 3.65 12.41
N ILE A 200 -7.18 4.41 12.22
CA ILE A 200 -6.04 4.37 13.16
C ILE A 200 -6.39 4.98 14.53
N GLY A 201 -7.28 5.97 14.58
CA GLY A 201 -7.77 6.53 15.84
C GLY A 201 -8.59 5.52 16.65
N ASP A 202 -9.49 4.80 15.96
CA ASP A 202 -10.38 3.79 16.52
C ASP A 202 -9.62 2.51 16.93
N ASN A 203 -8.53 2.18 16.25
CA ASN A 203 -7.77 0.93 16.40
C ASN A 203 -6.31 1.17 16.85
N TYR A 204 -6.09 2.20 17.68
CA TYR A 204 -4.75 2.64 18.10
C TYR A 204 -3.86 1.50 18.60
N ALA A 205 -4.38 0.65 19.50
CA ALA A 205 -3.60 -0.42 20.13
C ALA A 205 -3.10 -1.46 19.11
N ASP A 206 -3.95 -1.84 18.16
CA ASP A 206 -3.59 -2.80 17.11
C ASP A 206 -2.57 -2.22 16.14
N VAL A 207 -2.79 -0.96 15.72
CA VAL A 207 -1.88 -0.26 14.81
C VAL A 207 -0.50 -0.04 15.47
N MET A 208 -0.46 0.36 16.73
CA MET A 208 0.81 0.51 17.45
C MET A 208 1.46 -0.83 17.77
N GLY A 209 0.69 -1.89 18.03
CA GLY A 209 1.22 -3.25 18.15
C GLY A 209 1.94 -3.68 16.87
N LEU A 210 1.35 -3.39 15.70
CA LEU A 210 1.96 -3.60 14.40
C LEU A 210 3.27 -2.81 14.25
N PHE A 211 3.29 -1.51 14.55
CA PHE A 211 4.52 -0.71 14.46
C PHE A 211 5.59 -1.20 15.45
N LYS A 212 5.23 -1.51 16.70
CA LYS A 212 6.17 -2.09 17.69
C LYS A 212 6.79 -3.39 17.16
N GLY A 213 6.04 -4.22 16.43
CA GLY A 213 6.56 -5.41 15.74
C GLY A 213 7.54 -5.09 14.62
N ILE A 214 7.20 -4.14 13.74
CA ILE A 214 8.06 -3.70 12.63
C ILE A 214 9.36 -3.07 13.15
N LEU A 215 9.28 -2.24 14.18
CA LEU A 215 10.44 -1.55 14.77
C LEU A 215 11.39 -2.50 15.52
N LYS A 216 10.92 -3.68 15.92
CA LYS A 216 11.75 -4.75 16.51
C LYS A 216 12.22 -5.79 15.48
N HIS A 217 11.90 -5.59 14.20
CA HIS A 217 12.24 -6.53 13.14
C HIS A 217 13.77 -6.61 12.91
N GLU A 218 14.30 -7.79 12.57
CA GLU A 218 15.74 -8.00 12.39
C GLU A 218 16.35 -7.24 11.20
N SER A 219 15.57 -7.04 10.12
CA SER A 219 15.97 -6.23 8.97
C SER A 219 15.92 -4.73 9.28
N LYS A 220 17.09 -4.09 9.27
CA LYS A 220 17.25 -2.63 9.41
C LYS A 220 16.49 -1.84 8.35
N GLY A 221 16.43 -2.32 7.11
CA GLY A 221 15.66 -1.67 6.05
C GLY A 221 14.16 -1.62 6.35
N ILE A 222 13.62 -2.65 7.00
CA ILE A 222 12.22 -2.68 7.43
C ILE A 222 11.98 -1.77 8.64
N GLN A 223 12.92 -1.75 9.60
CA GLN A 223 12.86 -0.81 10.72
C GLN A 223 12.82 0.64 10.23
N VAL A 224 13.75 1.03 9.34
CA VAL A 224 13.83 2.38 8.74
C VAL A 224 12.51 2.75 8.06
N ARG A 225 11.98 1.88 7.20
CA ARG A 225 10.70 2.13 6.52
C ARG A 225 9.54 2.24 7.50
N GLY A 226 9.52 1.43 8.56
CA GLY A 226 8.53 1.51 9.62
C GLY A 226 8.59 2.84 10.38
N LEU A 227 9.79 3.33 10.69
CA LEU A 227 10.01 4.63 11.32
C LEU A 227 9.54 5.78 10.44
N ILE A 228 9.89 5.75 9.15
CA ILE A 228 9.45 6.76 8.17
C ILE A 228 7.92 6.76 8.09
N LEU A 229 7.30 5.60 7.89
CA LEU A 229 5.85 5.48 7.80
C LEU A 229 5.15 5.99 9.07
N LEU A 230 5.65 5.64 10.26
CA LEU A 230 5.10 6.11 11.53
C LEU A 230 5.24 7.64 11.67
N SER A 231 6.40 8.19 11.32
CA SER A 231 6.64 9.65 11.34
C SER A 231 5.71 10.38 10.38
N GLU A 232 5.53 9.86 9.17
CA GLU A 232 4.59 10.41 8.19
C GLU A 232 3.15 10.36 8.68
N LEU A 233 2.74 9.28 9.36
CA LEU A 233 1.41 9.19 9.97
C LEU A 233 1.25 10.26 11.05
N LEU A 234 2.17 10.36 12.01
CA LEU A 234 2.08 11.31 13.12
C LEU A 234 2.08 12.78 12.67
N ASN A 235 2.78 13.09 11.58
CA ASN A 235 2.86 14.43 11.00
C ASN A 235 1.66 14.81 10.11
N ARG A 236 0.66 13.93 9.91
CA ARG A 236 -0.56 14.27 9.15
C ARG A 236 -1.44 15.19 9.97
N CYS A 237 -1.22 16.50 9.80
CA CYS A 237 -1.97 17.54 10.48
C CYS A 237 -3.50 17.34 10.36
N GLY A 238 -4.18 17.34 11.51
CA GLY A 238 -5.63 17.46 11.63
C GLY A 238 -6.41 16.14 11.56
N SER A 239 -6.08 15.23 10.63
CA SER A 239 -6.89 14.03 10.43
C SER A 239 -6.60 12.95 11.47
N VAL A 240 -5.34 12.75 11.88
CA VAL A 240 -4.92 11.71 12.83
C VAL A 240 -4.71 12.19 14.27
N LYS A 241 -5.28 13.34 14.63
CA LYS A 241 -4.99 14.02 15.90
C LYS A 241 -5.07 13.08 17.11
N ASP A 242 -6.15 12.32 17.22
CA ASP A 242 -6.37 11.38 18.33
C ASP A 242 -5.31 10.26 18.39
N PHE A 243 -4.81 9.81 17.24
CA PHE A 243 -3.73 8.82 17.16
C PHE A 243 -2.40 9.42 17.64
N THR A 244 -2.09 10.65 17.20
CA THR A 244 -0.87 11.36 17.61
C THR A 244 -0.88 11.70 19.10
N GLU A 245 -2.00 12.17 19.65
CA GLU A 245 -2.13 12.45 21.09
C GLU A 245 -1.90 11.17 21.92
N LYS A 246 -2.59 10.07 21.59
CA LYS A 246 -2.37 8.77 22.26
C LYS A 246 -0.92 8.29 22.12
N TYR A 247 -0.29 8.48 20.96
CA TYR A 247 1.12 8.13 20.75
C TYR A 247 2.05 8.89 21.71
N LEU A 248 1.82 10.19 21.87
CA LEU A 248 2.62 11.09 22.69
C LEU A 248 2.35 10.99 24.19
N GLU A 249 1.26 10.36 24.59
CA GLU A 249 0.94 10.05 26.00
C GLU A 249 1.61 8.76 26.49
N ASP A 250 1.98 7.84 25.59
CA ASP A 250 2.54 6.52 25.94
C ASP A 250 4.07 6.58 26.14
N ARG A 251 4.50 6.45 27.40
CA ARG A 251 5.92 6.41 27.80
C ARG A 251 6.71 5.31 27.10
N GLU A 252 6.11 4.16 26.81
CA GLU A 252 6.81 3.06 26.13
C GLU A 252 7.20 3.42 24.69
N ASN A 253 6.40 4.26 24.01
CA ASN A 253 6.73 4.69 22.66
C ASN A 253 7.95 5.61 22.66
N LEU A 254 8.06 6.54 23.63
CA LEU A 254 9.25 7.38 23.76
C LEU A 254 10.48 6.54 24.15
N ASP A 255 10.35 5.59 25.07
CA ASP A 255 11.45 4.70 25.47
C ASP A 255 11.98 3.90 24.26
N LEU A 256 11.08 3.39 23.41
CA LEU A 256 11.44 2.74 22.15
C LEU A 256 12.21 3.69 21.21
N VAL A 257 11.74 4.93 21.05
CA VAL A 257 12.43 5.93 20.21
C VAL A 257 13.83 6.22 20.76
N ILE A 258 13.98 6.46 22.07
CA ILE A 258 15.28 6.70 22.72
C ILE A 258 16.21 5.49 22.57
N CYS A 259 15.69 4.27 22.60
CA CYS A 259 16.49 3.09 22.31
C CYS A 259 16.98 3.11 20.85
N LEU A 260 16.10 3.41 19.89
CA LEU A 260 16.42 3.41 18.46
C LEU A 260 17.37 4.54 18.02
N ILE A 261 17.39 5.71 18.68
CA ILE A 261 18.39 6.75 18.36
C ILE A 261 19.82 6.33 18.73
N THR A 262 19.98 5.29 19.55
CA THR A 262 21.29 4.74 19.92
C THR A 262 21.70 3.53 19.08
N ASP A 263 20.86 3.13 18.10
CA ASP A 263 21.09 1.96 17.25
C ASP A 263 22.42 2.05 16.49
N GLU A 264 23.06 0.94 16.14
CA GLU A 264 24.33 0.99 15.40
C GLU A 264 24.17 1.53 13.96
N SER A 265 22.98 1.35 13.35
CA SER A 265 22.69 1.79 11.99
C SER A 265 22.36 3.29 11.95
N ALA A 266 23.16 4.06 11.20
CA ALA A 266 22.92 5.49 10.99
C ALA A 266 21.52 5.78 10.43
N ASP A 267 21.06 4.99 9.45
CA ASP A 267 19.73 5.18 8.83
C ASP A 267 18.59 4.98 9.84
N VAL A 268 18.73 4.03 10.77
CA VAL A 268 17.76 3.80 11.86
C VAL A 268 17.77 4.97 12.83
N LYS A 269 18.96 5.43 13.25
CA LYS A 269 19.08 6.61 14.15
C LYS A 269 18.44 7.84 13.52
N ASP A 270 18.75 8.12 12.25
CA ASP A 270 18.23 9.27 11.53
C ASP A 270 16.70 9.24 11.48
N SER A 271 16.13 8.06 11.16
CA SER A 271 14.68 7.89 11.09
C SER A 271 14.02 7.96 12.48
N ALA A 272 14.67 7.44 13.52
CA ALA A 272 14.19 7.53 14.90
C ALA A 272 14.29 8.96 15.46
N PHE A 273 15.30 9.72 15.03
CA PHE A 273 15.46 11.12 15.38
C PHE A 273 14.27 11.96 14.87
N GLU A 274 13.75 11.68 13.68
CA GLU A 274 12.53 12.34 13.18
C GLU A 274 11.32 12.10 14.10
N LEU A 275 11.19 10.92 14.72
CA LEU A 275 10.16 10.67 15.74
C LEU A 275 10.45 11.41 17.05
N LEU A 276 11.71 11.47 17.48
CA LEU A 276 12.10 12.21 18.68
C LEU A 276 11.76 13.70 18.55
N ILE A 277 12.00 14.29 17.37
CA ILE A 277 11.67 15.68 17.08
C ILE A 277 10.18 15.98 17.31
N ILE A 278 9.27 15.04 16.99
CA ILE A 278 7.83 15.19 17.26
C ILE A 278 7.60 15.33 18.77
N TYR A 279 8.25 14.52 19.61
CA TYR A 279 8.17 14.66 21.07
C TYR A 279 8.73 15.99 21.57
N LEU A 280 9.88 16.43 21.06
CA LEU A 280 10.53 17.66 21.54
C LEU A 280 9.72 18.90 21.16
N TYR A 281 9.21 18.99 19.93
CA TYR A 281 8.47 20.18 19.49
C TYR A 281 6.99 20.18 19.87
N THR A 282 6.43 19.07 20.32
CA THR A 282 5.07 19.07 20.86
C THR A 282 5.03 19.80 22.22
N PRO A 283 4.06 20.71 22.46
CA PRO A 283 3.87 21.37 23.75
C PRO A 283 3.78 20.40 24.93
N LYS A 284 4.26 20.81 26.12
CA LYS A 284 4.30 19.95 27.32
C LYS A 284 2.92 19.46 27.73
N ASP A 285 1.87 20.27 27.57
CA ASP A 285 0.48 19.98 27.93
C ASP A 285 -0.22 18.98 27.00
N MET A 286 0.39 18.65 25.87
CA MET A 286 -0.08 17.60 24.94
C MET A 286 0.60 16.25 25.17
N LYS A 287 1.51 16.16 26.15
CA LYS A 287 2.22 14.93 26.55
C LYS A 287 1.79 14.54 27.95
N SER A 288 1.88 13.26 28.29
CA SER A 288 1.68 12.81 29.66
C SER A 288 2.82 13.27 30.57
N ASP A 289 2.55 13.40 31.87
CA ASP A 289 3.58 13.72 32.87
C ASP A 289 4.71 12.68 32.87
N GLU A 290 4.38 11.42 32.61
CA GLU A 290 5.34 10.32 32.49
C GLU A 290 6.30 10.50 31.30
N VAL A 291 5.78 10.93 30.15
CA VAL A 291 6.58 11.22 28.96
C VAL A 291 7.45 12.46 29.18
N ASN A 292 6.89 13.53 29.73
CA ASN A 292 7.66 14.74 30.06
C ASN A 292 8.78 14.42 31.06
N GLY A 293 8.49 13.65 32.11
CA GLY A 293 9.49 13.20 33.09
C GLY A 293 10.59 12.36 32.44
N LEU A 294 10.25 11.46 31.52
CA LEU A 294 11.25 10.65 30.82
C LEU A 294 12.20 11.50 29.95
N ILE A 295 11.70 12.56 29.31
CA ILE A 295 12.54 13.52 28.56
C ILE A 295 13.49 14.25 29.51
N GLU A 296 12.98 14.73 30.64
CA GLU A 296 13.75 15.45 31.66
C GLU A 296 14.85 14.57 32.27
N GLU A 297 14.53 13.32 32.62
CA GLU A 297 15.48 12.32 33.14
C GLU A 297 16.60 11.97 32.15
N ASN A 298 16.30 11.95 30.84
CA ASN A 298 17.25 11.57 29.80
C ASN A 298 17.92 12.77 29.11
N CYS A 299 17.63 14.00 29.54
CA CYS A 299 17.99 15.21 28.80
C CYS A 299 19.49 15.32 28.50
N GLU A 300 20.36 15.16 29.51
CA GLU A 300 21.83 15.23 29.33
C GLU A 300 22.35 14.14 28.39
N ASN A 301 21.80 12.92 28.51
CA ASN A 301 22.19 11.79 27.67
C ASN A 301 21.77 12.02 26.21
N LEU A 302 20.55 12.53 25.99
CA LEU A 302 20.06 12.89 24.66
C LEU A 302 20.93 13.97 24.01
N ILE A 303 21.30 15.02 24.75
CA ILE A 303 22.22 16.07 24.26
C ILE A 303 23.54 15.42 23.81
N THR A 304 24.14 14.59 24.66
CA THR A 304 25.42 13.91 24.36
C THR A 304 25.31 13.03 23.10
N ILE A 305 24.21 12.28 22.95
CA ILE A 305 23.96 11.42 21.79
C ILE A 305 23.85 12.27 20.52
N ILE A 306 23.06 13.35 20.55
CA ILE A 306 22.81 14.21 19.38
C ILE A 306 24.08 15.00 18.99
N GLU A 307 24.86 15.48 19.97
CA GLU A 307 26.14 16.15 19.72
C GLU A 307 27.14 15.25 19.01
N LYS A 308 27.25 14.00 19.45
CA LYS A 308 28.10 13.01 18.77
C LYS A 308 27.61 12.73 17.34
N ASP A 309 26.31 12.70 17.14
CA ASP A 309 25.72 12.45 15.82
C ASP A 309 25.92 13.62 14.85
N LEU A 310 25.95 14.87 15.36
CA LEU A 310 26.28 16.06 14.58
C LEU A 310 27.67 16.01 13.91
N GLU A 311 28.61 15.24 14.45
CA GLU A 311 29.95 15.08 13.87
C GLU A 311 29.93 14.26 12.57
N VAL A 312 28.93 13.40 12.39
CA VAL A 312 28.85 12.47 11.25
C VAL A 312 27.80 12.88 10.20
N VAL A 313 26.77 13.62 10.60
CA VAL A 313 25.72 14.10 9.71
C VAL A 313 26.28 15.12 8.71
N LYS A 314 25.93 14.96 7.43
CA LYS A 314 26.40 15.83 6.35
C LYS A 314 25.32 16.73 5.76
N GLU A 315 24.05 16.37 5.95
CA GLU A 315 22.94 17.13 5.38
C GLU A 315 22.65 18.36 6.25
N GLU A 316 22.68 19.55 5.64
CA GLU A 316 22.52 20.83 6.34
C GLU A 316 21.17 20.94 7.08
N LYS A 317 20.10 20.42 6.47
CA LYS A 317 18.77 20.37 7.09
C LYS A 317 18.78 19.56 8.39
N GLN A 318 19.38 18.37 8.34
CA GLN A 318 19.50 17.47 9.50
C GLN A 318 20.40 18.06 10.59
N ILE A 319 21.51 18.71 10.22
CA ILE A 319 22.39 19.44 11.15
C ILE A 319 21.60 20.53 11.88
N LYS A 320 20.80 21.30 11.14
CA LYS A 320 19.98 22.37 11.72
C LYS A 320 18.98 21.81 12.73
N GLN A 321 18.21 20.77 12.37
CA GLN A 321 17.23 20.14 13.27
C GLN A 321 17.88 19.62 14.56
N ARG A 322 19.06 19.01 14.46
CA ARG A 322 19.81 18.52 15.63
C ARG A 322 20.31 19.62 16.55
N LYS A 323 20.79 20.74 16.00
CA LYS A 323 21.20 21.90 16.80
C LYS A 323 20.01 22.52 17.54
N GLU A 324 18.87 22.67 16.87
CA GLU A 324 17.64 23.17 17.48
C GLU A 324 17.15 22.22 18.59
N ALA A 325 17.24 20.90 18.39
CA ALA A 325 16.92 19.91 19.42
C ALA A 325 17.85 20.02 20.65
N ILE A 326 19.16 20.18 20.45
CA ILE A 326 20.12 20.40 21.55
C ILE A 326 19.80 21.69 22.31
N GLU A 327 19.52 22.78 21.60
CA GLU A 327 19.15 24.06 22.22
C GLU A 327 17.89 23.90 23.09
N TRP A 328 16.87 23.23 22.56
CA TRP A 328 15.63 22.96 23.29
C TRP A 328 15.85 22.11 24.53
N LEU A 329 16.61 21.01 24.42
CA LEU A 329 16.95 20.14 25.54
C LEU A 329 17.75 20.92 26.61
N THR A 330 18.70 21.75 26.19
CA THR A 330 19.50 22.58 27.11
C THR A 330 18.62 23.54 27.89
N GLN A 331 17.61 24.15 27.26
CA GLN A 331 16.66 25.02 27.94
C GLN A 331 15.82 24.26 28.97
N ILE A 332 15.43 23.01 28.70
CA ILE A 332 14.74 22.19 29.70
C ILE A 332 15.66 21.90 30.88
N HIS A 333 16.89 21.46 30.61
CA HIS A 333 17.86 21.14 31.65
C HIS A 333 18.16 22.33 32.57
N GLN A 334 18.17 23.56 32.05
CA GLN A 334 18.40 24.77 32.84
C GLN A 334 17.19 25.20 33.68
N ASN A 335 15.98 24.74 33.35
CA ASN A 335 14.74 25.08 34.04
C ASN A 335 14.30 24.03 35.08
N MET A 336 15.03 22.91 35.16
CA MET A 336 14.93 21.90 36.22
C MET A 336 15.80 22.31 37.42
#